data_AF-A0A6P7GPU8-F1
#
_entry.id   AF-A0A6P7GPU8-F1
#
_cell.length_a   1.000
_cell.length_b   1.000
_cell.length_c   1.000
_cell.angle_alpha   90.00
_cell.angle_beta   90.00
_cell.angle_gamma   90.00
#
_symmetry.space_group_name_H-M   'P 1'
#
loop_
_entity.id
_entity.type
_entity.pdbx_description
1 polymer ?
#
loop_
_entity_poly.entity_id
_entity_poly.type
_entity_poly.pdbx_seq_one_letter_code
_entity_poly.pdbx_strand_id
1 'polypeptide(L)'
;MRFAMLAICLALVAVTAVESVQTNWLNDPLYSCVRCLCHARSGCWIRQNCAKYSINQDYWIKAGSLTASPDESSTSPSAYQNCMRDENCIVGTIINYTGRLGDMDCNCDGVFDCKDRAAIHLMGAGCANPYFGDTFARRFNECSNMVGSTNMLASEGNNMCTTYTEDLEPNNETTQLNIKAGDEAKDEDFFDFVDIPSNLDCNCDGVFDCKDRAAIHLMGASCENPKFGGTFARRFNECSNMVGTKNMLSQEGNDKCTVPTVF
;
A
#
# COMPACT_ATOMS: atom_id res chain seq x y z
N MET A 1 -7.47 -45.54 45.62
CA MET A 1 -6.72 -45.64 44.34
C MET A 1 -7.56 -45.27 43.11
N ARG A 2 -8.81 -45.76 42.95
CA ARG A 2 -9.66 -45.42 41.78
C ARG A 2 -10.05 -43.93 41.67
N PHE A 3 -10.26 -43.25 42.80
CA PHE A 3 -10.55 -41.81 42.83
C PHE A 3 -9.35 -40.92 42.50
N ALA A 4 -8.12 -41.39 42.77
CA ALA A 4 -6.90 -40.65 42.46
C ALA A 4 -6.57 -40.69 40.95
N MET A 5 -6.86 -41.81 40.26
CA MET A 5 -6.68 -41.89 38.80
C MET A 5 -7.64 -40.96 38.03
N LEU A 6 -8.90 -40.84 38.47
CA LEU A 6 -9.89 -39.96 37.83
C LEU A 6 -9.50 -38.48 37.93
N ALA A 7 -8.95 -38.05 39.07
CA ALA A 7 -8.46 -36.69 39.26
C ALA A 7 -7.22 -36.38 38.40
N ILE A 8 -6.32 -37.36 38.20
CA ILE A 8 -5.14 -37.21 37.34
C ILE A 8 -5.54 -37.14 35.85
N CYS A 9 -6.55 -37.91 35.42
CA CYS A 9 -7.06 -37.82 34.05
C CYS A 9 -7.78 -36.48 33.77
N LEU A 10 -8.53 -35.94 34.73
CA LEU A 10 -9.16 -34.61 34.60
C LEU A 10 -8.14 -33.46 34.58
N ALA A 11 -7.02 -33.60 35.30
CA ALA A 11 -5.91 -32.63 35.24
C ALA A 11 -5.11 -32.72 33.92
N LEU A 12 -5.02 -33.90 33.30
CA LEU A 12 -4.36 -34.09 31.99
C LEU A 12 -5.18 -33.54 30.82
N VAL A 13 -6.52 -33.52 30.92
CA VAL A 13 -7.42 -32.94 29.90
C VAL A 13 -7.45 -31.41 29.95
N ALA A 14 -6.99 -30.79 31.04
CA ALA A 14 -6.87 -29.34 31.17
C ALA A 14 -5.62 -28.75 30.47
N VAL A 15 -4.71 -29.58 29.97
CA VAL A 15 -3.73 -29.17 28.94
C VAL A 15 -4.47 -29.21 27.60
N THR A 16 -5.45 -28.34 27.43
CA THR A 16 -6.02 -28.09 26.11
C THR A 16 -4.88 -27.56 25.26
N ALA A 17 -4.57 -28.27 24.17
CA ALA A 17 -3.70 -27.76 23.12
C ALA A 17 -4.17 -26.34 22.80
N VAL A 18 -3.33 -25.34 23.10
CA VAL A 18 -3.51 -24.01 22.54
C VAL A 18 -3.17 -24.18 21.08
N GLU A 19 -4.17 -24.50 20.27
CA GLU A 19 -4.03 -24.36 18.83
C GLU A 19 -3.66 -22.91 18.59
N SER A 20 -2.50 -22.67 17.99
CA SER A 20 -2.05 -21.35 17.58
C SER A 20 -2.95 -20.87 16.46
N VAL A 21 -4.12 -20.35 16.82
CA VAL A 21 -5.05 -19.76 15.86
C VAL A 21 -4.40 -18.52 15.29
N GLN A 22 -4.06 -18.56 13.99
CA GLN A 22 -3.54 -17.41 13.29
C GLN A 22 -4.64 -16.35 13.19
N THR A 23 -4.34 -15.12 13.60
CA THR A 23 -5.25 -13.98 13.43
C THR A 23 -5.57 -13.78 11.95
N ASN A 24 -6.86 -13.69 11.62
CA ASN A 24 -7.30 -13.30 10.29
C ASN A 24 -7.45 -11.77 10.23
N TRP A 25 -6.38 -11.11 9.80
CA TRP A 25 -6.27 -9.67 9.61
C TRP A 25 -7.16 -9.15 8.47
N LEU A 26 -7.66 -10.01 7.58
CA LEU A 26 -8.61 -9.60 6.54
C LEU A 26 -9.99 -9.24 7.11
N ASN A 27 -10.29 -9.68 8.33
CA ASN A 27 -11.49 -9.29 9.07
C ASN A 27 -11.29 -8.06 9.96
N ASP A 28 -10.07 -7.53 10.04
CA ASP A 28 -9.77 -6.34 10.83
C ASP A 28 -10.41 -5.10 10.19
N PRO A 29 -11.01 -4.17 10.96
CA PRO A 29 -11.55 -2.92 10.41
C PRO A 29 -10.54 -2.13 9.56
N LEU A 30 -9.25 -2.21 9.89
CA LEU A 30 -8.15 -1.55 9.18
C LEU A 30 -7.78 -2.23 7.86
N TYR A 31 -8.33 -3.40 7.55
CA TYR A 31 -8.10 -4.04 6.26
C TYR A 31 -8.52 -3.15 5.08
N SER A 32 -9.64 -2.44 5.21
CA SER A 32 -10.12 -1.46 4.22
C SER A 32 -9.08 -0.36 3.95
N CYS A 33 -8.49 0.18 5.02
CA CYS A 33 -7.41 1.15 4.97
C CYS A 33 -6.16 0.60 4.26
N VAL A 34 -5.68 -0.58 4.67
CA VAL A 34 -4.51 -1.22 4.07
C VAL A 34 -4.73 -1.51 2.58
N ARG A 35 -5.96 -1.91 2.21
CA ARG A 35 -6.33 -2.15 0.82
C ARG A 35 -6.19 -0.88 -0.02
N CYS A 36 -6.64 0.28 0.47
CA CYS A 36 -6.52 1.55 -0.25
C CYS A 36 -5.08 2.08 -0.30
N LEU A 37 -4.34 1.96 0.79
CA LEU A 37 -2.91 2.25 0.84
C LEU A 37 -2.13 1.45 -0.22
N CYS A 38 -2.39 0.15 -0.30
CA CYS A 38 -1.68 -0.72 -1.25
C CYS A 38 -2.08 -0.45 -2.71
N HIS A 39 -3.34 -0.08 -2.94
CA HIS A 39 -3.79 0.39 -4.25
C HIS A 39 -3.08 1.69 -4.64
N ALA A 40 -2.97 2.65 -3.73
CA ALA A 40 -2.28 3.91 -3.96
C ALA A 40 -0.79 3.70 -4.28
N ARG A 41 -0.09 2.85 -3.50
CA ARG A 41 1.34 2.59 -3.67
C ARG A 41 1.69 1.89 -4.97
N SER A 42 0.87 0.93 -5.42
CA SER A 42 1.23 0.06 -6.54
C SER A 42 0.38 0.27 -7.80
N GLY A 43 -0.70 1.05 -7.73
CA GLY A 43 -1.70 1.17 -8.80
C GLY A 43 -2.50 -0.12 -9.02
N CYS A 44 -2.29 -1.13 -8.18
CA CYS A 44 -2.88 -2.45 -8.29
C CYS A 44 -3.42 -2.89 -6.94
N TRP A 45 -4.51 -3.65 -6.95
CA TRP A 45 -5.13 -4.13 -5.73
C TRP A 45 -4.32 -5.25 -5.05
N ILE A 46 -3.26 -5.75 -5.67
CA ILE A 46 -2.46 -6.90 -5.19
C ILE A 46 -1.56 -6.49 -4.03
N ARG A 47 -1.81 -7.06 -2.84
CA ARG A 47 -1.06 -6.80 -1.61
C ARG A 47 0.41 -7.21 -1.73
N GLN A 48 0.71 -8.26 -2.48
CA GLN A 48 2.08 -8.72 -2.71
C GLN A 48 2.92 -7.70 -3.51
N ASN A 49 2.30 -6.93 -4.42
CA ASN A 49 2.99 -5.86 -5.13
C ASN A 49 3.29 -4.70 -4.18
N CYS A 50 2.30 -4.30 -3.39
CA CYS A 50 2.49 -3.34 -2.30
C CYS A 50 3.64 -3.75 -1.39
N ALA A 51 3.60 -4.97 -0.83
CA ALA A 51 4.65 -5.53 0.01
C ALA A 51 6.03 -5.51 -0.66
N LYS A 52 6.12 -5.98 -1.90
CA LYS A 52 7.36 -5.97 -2.68
C LYS A 52 8.01 -4.59 -2.82
N TYR A 53 7.21 -3.52 -2.85
CA TYR A 53 7.66 -2.14 -3.07
C TYR A 53 7.70 -1.27 -1.82
N SER A 54 7.29 -1.77 -0.66
CA SER A 54 7.14 -0.96 0.56
C SER A 54 7.52 -1.67 1.86
N ILE A 55 7.60 -3.00 1.87
CA ILE A 55 7.97 -3.77 3.04
C ILE A 55 9.32 -4.41 2.77
N ASN A 56 10.30 -4.07 3.59
CA ASN A 56 11.58 -4.77 3.66
C ASN A 56 11.63 -5.64 4.93
N GLN A 57 12.69 -6.41 5.09
CA GLN A 57 12.82 -7.32 6.23
C GLN A 57 12.88 -6.58 7.58
N ASP A 58 13.48 -5.39 7.64
CA ASP A 58 13.53 -4.56 8.85
C ASP A 58 12.14 -4.04 9.25
N TYR A 59 11.34 -3.58 8.28
CA TYR A 59 9.93 -3.22 8.49
C TYR A 59 9.16 -4.40 9.08
N TRP A 60 9.31 -5.59 8.50
CA TRP A 60 8.65 -6.80 8.97
C TRP A 60 9.10 -7.21 10.39
N ILE A 61 10.40 -7.11 10.70
CA ILE A 61 10.93 -7.32 12.06
C ILE A 61 10.31 -6.31 13.04
N LYS A 62 10.30 -5.03 12.67
CA LYS A 62 9.69 -3.96 13.46
C LYS A 62 8.19 -4.14 13.64
N ALA A 63 7.50 -4.82 12.71
CA ALA A 63 6.10 -5.21 12.84
C ALA A 63 5.87 -6.41 13.78
N GLY A 64 6.93 -7.09 14.24
CA GLY A 64 6.84 -8.27 15.11
C GLY A 64 7.01 -9.60 14.39
N SER A 65 7.53 -9.59 13.16
CA SER A 65 7.92 -10.80 12.43
C SER A 65 6.78 -11.81 12.24
N LEU A 66 5.60 -11.35 11.81
CA LEU A 66 4.46 -12.24 11.56
C LEU A 66 4.83 -13.33 10.54
N THR A 67 4.31 -14.53 10.74
CA THR A 67 4.53 -15.66 9.84
C THR A 67 3.26 -15.99 9.04
N ALA A 68 3.44 -16.61 7.87
CA ALA A 68 2.34 -16.99 6.99
C ALA A 68 1.54 -18.18 7.55
N SER A 69 2.15 -18.95 8.45
CA SER A 69 1.53 -20.09 9.13
C SER A 69 1.85 -20.06 10.62
N PRO A 70 0.92 -20.51 11.49
CA PRO A 70 1.16 -20.58 12.93
C PRO A 70 2.27 -21.56 13.34
N ASP A 71 2.61 -22.53 12.49
CA ASP A 71 3.67 -23.52 12.75
C ASP A 71 5.05 -23.05 12.26
N GLU A 72 5.11 -21.96 11.50
CA GLU A 72 6.36 -21.42 10.99
C GLU A 72 7.08 -20.60 12.07
N SER A 73 8.37 -20.86 12.28
CA SER A 73 9.20 -20.02 13.16
C SER A 73 9.52 -18.70 12.50
N SER A 74 9.32 -17.58 13.21
CA SER A 74 9.70 -16.23 12.76
C SER A 74 11.21 -16.05 12.58
N THR A 75 12.05 -16.94 13.14
CA THR A 75 13.50 -16.94 12.92
C THR A 75 13.93 -17.76 11.71
N SER A 76 12.99 -18.44 11.02
CA SER A 76 13.30 -19.15 9.79
C SER A 76 13.79 -18.19 8.71
N PRO A 77 14.85 -18.53 7.94
CA PRO A 77 15.29 -17.71 6.80
C PRO A 77 14.21 -17.48 5.74
N SER A 78 13.19 -18.36 5.67
CA SER A 78 12.08 -18.24 4.72
C SER A 78 10.90 -17.41 5.23
N ALA A 79 10.80 -17.15 6.54
CA ALA A 79 9.59 -16.61 7.16
C ALA A 79 9.16 -15.28 6.56
N TYR A 80 10.12 -14.37 6.39
CA TYR A 80 9.88 -13.09 5.73
C TYR A 80 9.32 -13.26 4.31
N GLN A 81 9.95 -14.09 3.48
CA GLN A 81 9.51 -14.28 2.09
C GLN A 81 8.15 -14.96 1.98
N ASN A 82 7.86 -15.91 2.88
CA ASN A 82 6.57 -16.57 2.95
C ASN A 82 5.49 -15.58 3.35
N CYS A 83 5.75 -14.74 4.36
CA CYS A 83 4.84 -13.66 4.75
C CYS A 83 4.57 -12.69 3.59
N MET A 84 5.59 -12.27 2.84
CA MET A 84 5.43 -11.35 1.70
C MET A 84 4.68 -11.95 0.49
N ARG A 85 4.34 -13.24 0.52
CA ARG A 85 3.48 -13.90 -0.47
C ARG A 85 2.06 -14.15 0.05
N ASP A 86 1.88 -14.13 1.36
CA ASP A 86 0.61 -14.35 2.03
C ASP A 86 -0.10 -13.03 2.32
N GLU A 87 -1.34 -12.91 1.84
CA GLU A 87 -2.09 -11.67 1.95
C GLU A 87 -2.40 -11.31 3.40
N ASN A 88 -2.85 -12.28 4.18
CA ASN A 88 -3.19 -12.08 5.58
C ASN A 88 -1.98 -11.60 6.39
N CYS A 89 -0.80 -12.18 6.13
CA CYS A 89 0.45 -11.80 6.75
C CYS A 89 0.91 -10.40 6.35
N ILE A 90 0.77 -10.01 5.07
CA ILE A 90 1.08 -8.64 4.62
C ILE A 90 0.20 -7.62 5.34
N VAL A 91 -1.12 -7.86 5.39
CA VAL A 91 -2.07 -6.94 6.04
C VAL A 91 -1.73 -6.79 7.52
N GLY A 92 -1.54 -7.91 8.23
CA GLY A 92 -1.15 -7.89 9.64
C GLY A 92 0.20 -7.21 9.89
N THR A 93 1.16 -7.37 8.97
CA THR A 93 2.47 -6.71 9.04
C THR A 93 2.33 -5.19 8.96
N ILE A 94 1.50 -4.66 8.05
CA ILE A 94 1.27 -3.21 7.93
C ILE A 94 0.53 -2.68 9.15
N ILE A 95 -0.53 -3.37 9.60
CA ILE A 95 -1.30 -2.97 10.78
C ILE A 95 -0.41 -2.93 12.02
N ASN A 96 0.38 -3.97 12.26
CA ASN A 96 1.25 -4.03 13.43
C ASN A 96 2.37 -2.99 13.37
N TYR A 97 3.01 -2.78 12.21
CA TYR A 97 4.05 -1.76 12.09
C TYR A 97 3.49 -0.37 12.38
N THR A 98 2.39 0.00 11.74
CA THR A 98 1.78 1.33 11.89
C THR A 98 1.22 1.54 13.29
N GLY A 99 0.69 0.49 13.94
CA GLY A 99 0.23 0.55 15.33
C GLY A 99 1.34 0.61 16.38
N ARG A 100 2.58 0.20 16.06
CA ARG A 100 3.71 0.20 17.01
C ARG A 100 4.31 1.57 17.25
N LEU A 101 4.10 2.52 16.34
CA LEU A 101 4.55 3.90 16.51
C LEU A 101 3.56 4.76 17.31
N GLY A 102 2.55 4.13 17.91
CA GLY A 102 1.50 4.79 18.69
C GLY A 102 0.47 5.47 17.80
N ASP A 103 -0.46 6.17 18.43
CA ASP A 103 -1.47 7.00 17.76
C ASP A 103 -0.85 8.35 17.34
N MET A 104 0.22 8.27 16.52
CA MET A 104 0.94 9.43 16.01
C MET A 104 0.07 10.13 14.97
N ASP A 105 -0.45 11.31 15.34
CA ASP A 105 -1.21 12.20 14.47
C ASP A 105 -0.23 12.94 13.53
N CYS A 106 -0.04 12.37 12.35
CA CYS A 106 0.95 12.80 11.36
C CYS A 106 0.49 14.05 10.60
N ASN A 107 -0.82 14.20 10.38
CA ASN A 107 -1.40 15.34 9.68
C ASN A 107 -2.02 16.40 10.62
N CYS A 108 -1.96 16.18 11.93
CA CYS A 108 -2.38 17.09 13.00
C CYS A 108 -3.82 17.57 12.85
N ASP A 109 -4.69 16.63 12.48
CA ASP A 109 -6.14 16.86 12.42
C ASP A 109 -6.86 16.43 13.71
N GLY A 110 -6.12 15.91 14.69
CA GLY A 110 -6.60 15.48 15.99
C GLY A 110 -7.16 14.06 16.02
N VAL A 111 -7.07 13.30 14.92
CA VAL A 111 -7.63 11.95 14.80
C VAL A 111 -6.59 11.00 14.22
N PHE A 112 -6.21 9.97 14.96
CA PHE A 112 -5.39 8.89 14.40
C PHE A 112 -6.23 7.96 13.51
N ASP A 113 -6.08 8.08 12.20
CA ASP A 113 -6.89 7.36 11.22
C ASP A 113 -6.05 6.67 10.11
N CYS A 114 -6.68 6.36 8.97
CA CYS A 114 -6.00 5.72 7.86
C CYS A 114 -4.92 6.60 7.20
N LYS A 115 -5.07 7.94 7.23
CA LYS A 115 -4.10 8.89 6.68
C LYS A 115 -2.80 8.83 7.46
N ASP A 116 -2.88 8.79 8.78
CA ASP A 116 -1.70 8.66 9.64
C ASP A 116 -1.01 7.33 9.43
N ARG A 117 -1.78 6.24 9.36
CA ARG A 117 -1.21 4.92 9.07
C ARG A 117 -0.54 4.88 7.70
N ALA A 118 -1.10 5.55 6.70
CA ALA A 118 -0.46 5.69 5.40
C ALA A 118 0.84 6.52 5.47
N ALA A 119 0.83 7.62 6.22
CA ALA A 119 2.01 8.45 6.46
C ALA A 119 3.11 7.66 7.18
N ILE A 120 2.77 6.94 8.25
CA ILE A 120 3.68 6.07 9.01
C ILE A 120 4.23 4.96 8.13
N HIS A 121 3.41 4.33 7.30
CA HIS A 121 3.86 3.26 6.41
C HIS A 121 4.92 3.75 5.41
N LEU A 122 4.78 4.98 4.88
CA LEU A 122 5.69 5.54 3.89
C LEU A 122 6.91 6.23 4.51
N MET A 123 6.75 6.87 5.67
CA MET A 123 7.73 7.82 6.24
C MET A 123 8.24 7.38 7.62
N GLY A 124 7.68 6.32 8.21
CA GLY A 124 8.00 5.89 9.56
C GLY A 124 7.66 6.94 10.61
N ALA A 125 8.51 7.08 11.62
CA ALA A 125 8.34 8.06 12.70
C ALA A 125 8.50 9.53 12.24
N GLY A 126 8.95 9.77 11.02
CA GLY A 126 9.11 11.11 10.43
C GLY A 126 7.87 11.58 9.65
N CYS A 127 6.68 11.10 10.00
CA CYS A 127 5.47 11.25 9.19
C CYS A 127 4.80 12.65 9.26
N ALA A 128 5.32 13.57 10.06
CA ALA A 128 4.70 14.88 10.26
C ALA A 128 4.59 15.68 8.95
N ASN A 129 3.43 16.31 8.71
CA ASN A 129 3.12 17.04 7.47
C ASN A 129 3.36 16.22 6.19
N PRO A 130 2.67 15.08 6.02
CA PRO A 130 2.99 14.18 4.93
C PRO A 130 2.59 14.75 3.57
N TYR A 131 3.54 14.77 2.64
CA TYR A 131 3.29 14.98 1.22
C TYR A 131 3.20 13.63 0.49
N PHE A 132 1.99 13.26 0.07
CA PHE A 132 1.71 12.03 -0.67
C PHE A 132 1.80 12.22 -2.19
N GLY A 133 1.59 13.45 -2.67
CA GLY A 133 1.49 13.77 -4.09
C GLY A 133 0.15 13.36 -4.72
N ASP A 134 -0.19 13.99 -5.84
CA ASP A 134 -1.52 13.89 -6.45
C ASP A 134 -1.89 12.48 -6.89
N THR A 135 -0.93 11.72 -7.42
CA THR A 135 -1.20 10.36 -7.93
C THR A 135 -1.52 9.39 -6.80
N PHE A 136 -0.80 9.46 -5.69
CA PHE A 136 -1.07 8.61 -4.53
C PHE A 136 -2.42 8.96 -3.93
N ALA A 137 -2.65 10.24 -3.65
CA ALA A 137 -3.91 10.72 -3.05
C ALA A 137 -5.13 10.38 -3.92
N ARG A 138 -5.04 10.59 -5.25
CA ARG A 138 -6.12 10.22 -6.18
C ARG A 138 -6.47 8.75 -6.11
N ARG A 139 -5.48 7.86 -6.23
CA ARG A 139 -5.70 6.39 -6.20
C ARG A 139 -6.23 5.95 -4.85
N PHE A 140 -5.71 6.52 -3.77
CA PHE A 140 -6.21 6.24 -2.43
C PHE A 140 -7.70 6.61 -2.32
N ASN A 141 -8.07 7.82 -2.76
CA ASN A 141 -9.46 8.30 -2.71
C ASN A 141 -10.41 7.50 -3.62
N GLU A 142 -9.94 7.07 -4.79
CA GLU A 142 -10.70 6.15 -5.65
C GLU A 142 -11.09 4.88 -4.88
N CYS A 143 -10.15 4.30 -4.14
CA CYS A 143 -10.43 3.17 -3.25
C CYS A 143 -11.32 3.54 -2.06
N SER A 144 -10.98 4.60 -1.33
CA SER A 144 -11.67 5.00 -0.10
C SER A 144 -13.15 5.24 -0.34
N ASN A 145 -13.51 5.85 -1.47
CA ASN A 145 -14.90 6.06 -1.88
C ASN A 145 -15.66 4.75 -2.13
N MET A 146 -14.99 3.68 -2.57
CA MET A 146 -15.63 2.37 -2.78
C MET A 146 -15.86 1.60 -1.47
N VAL A 147 -14.98 1.80 -0.48
CA VAL A 147 -15.01 1.03 0.78
C VAL A 147 -15.54 1.82 1.98
N GLY A 148 -15.85 3.10 1.80
CA GLY A 148 -16.34 3.98 2.87
C GLY A 148 -15.24 4.40 3.87
N SER A 149 -14.00 4.55 3.40
CA SER A 149 -12.86 5.04 4.21
C SER A 149 -12.70 6.57 4.08
N THR A 150 -11.88 7.19 4.94
CA THR A 150 -11.51 8.60 4.82
C THR A 150 -10.74 8.87 3.53
N ASN A 151 -10.96 10.05 2.93
CA ASN A 151 -10.25 10.55 1.77
C ASN A 151 -9.06 11.40 2.22
N MET A 152 -7.97 11.37 1.46
CA MET A 152 -6.73 12.10 1.72
C MET A 152 -6.45 13.21 0.70
N LEU A 153 -5.68 14.21 1.11
CA LEU A 153 -5.13 15.26 0.27
C LEU A 153 -3.73 14.87 -0.24
N ALA A 154 -3.27 15.53 -1.30
CA ALA A 154 -1.91 15.35 -1.82
C ALA A 154 -0.85 15.86 -0.83
N SER A 155 -1.17 16.94 -0.12
CA SER A 155 -0.43 17.42 1.05
C SER A 155 -1.39 17.42 2.23
N GLU A 156 -1.06 16.64 3.24
CA GLU A 156 -1.75 16.60 4.52
C GLU A 156 -0.86 17.29 5.57
N GLY A 157 -1.43 17.72 6.68
CA GLY A 157 -0.73 18.56 7.64
C GLY A 157 -1.10 20.02 7.55
N ASN A 158 -0.86 20.74 8.63
CA ASN A 158 -1.05 22.17 8.74
C ASN A 158 0.06 22.77 9.63
N ASN A 159 0.06 24.10 9.78
CA ASN A 159 1.06 24.79 10.59
C ASN A 159 1.04 24.40 12.09
N MET A 160 0.08 23.59 12.57
CA MET A 160 0.02 23.06 13.93
C MET A 160 0.81 21.76 14.10
N CYS A 161 1.28 21.12 13.01
CA CYS A 161 2.23 20.00 13.08
C CYS A 161 3.66 20.43 13.44
N THR A 162 3.89 21.70 13.78
CA THR A 162 5.13 22.10 14.41
C THR A 162 5.27 21.35 15.72
N THR A 163 6.33 20.55 15.83
CA THR A 163 6.72 19.84 17.04
C THR A 163 6.43 20.70 18.26
N TYR A 164 5.51 20.26 19.12
CA TYR A 164 5.47 20.73 20.50
C TYR A 164 6.81 20.32 21.10
N THR A 165 7.78 21.24 21.08
CA THR A 165 8.87 21.18 22.04
C THR A 165 8.22 21.50 23.38
N GLU A 166 7.82 20.46 24.11
CA GLU A 166 7.45 20.61 25.51
C GLU A 166 8.56 21.40 26.23
N ASP A 167 8.11 22.51 26.82
CA ASP A 167 8.73 23.33 27.85
C ASP A 167 9.85 22.66 28.67
N LEU A 168 11.08 22.74 28.15
CA LEU A 168 12.28 22.87 28.99
C LEU A 168 12.77 24.32 28.84
N GLU A 169 12.79 25.02 29.97
CA GLU A 169 13.06 26.44 30.23
C GLU A 169 14.40 27.02 29.67
N PRO A 170 14.62 28.36 29.74
CA PRO A 170 15.06 29.18 28.61
C PRO A 170 16.55 29.55 28.64
N ASN A 171 17.38 28.91 27.81
CA ASN A 171 18.78 29.30 27.68
C ASN A 171 19.23 29.29 26.21
N ASN A 172 19.06 30.43 25.55
CA ASN A 172 19.97 31.02 24.57
C ASN A 172 20.75 30.05 23.65
N GLU A 173 20.21 29.78 22.45
CA GLU A 173 20.83 30.11 21.16
C GLU A 173 19.97 29.53 20.04
N THR A 174 19.48 30.41 19.16
CA THR A 174 18.86 30.07 17.88
C THR A 174 19.81 29.18 17.08
N THR A 175 19.63 27.87 17.18
CA THR A 175 20.06 26.95 16.14
C THR A 175 18.79 26.47 15.47
N GLN A 176 18.39 27.17 14.41
CA GLN A 176 17.41 26.65 13.47
C GLN A 176 17.98 25.33 12.94
N LEU A 177 17.51 24.21 13.48
CA LEU A 177 17.69 22.93 12.83
C LEU A 177 16.78 23.00 11.61
N ASN A 178 17.37 23.39 10.47
CA ASN A 178 16.77 23.16 9.17
C ASN A 178 16.61 21.64 9.03
N ILE A 179 15.48 21.12 9.51
CA ILE A 179 15.00 19.81 9.12
C ILE A 179 14.73 19.97 7.63
N LYS A 180 15.73 19.60 6.82
CA LYS A 180 15.49 19.35 5.41
C LYS A 180 14.31 18.39 5.37
N ALA A 181 13.22 18.83 4.72
CA ALA A 181 12.19 17.93 4.26
C ALA A 181 12.89 16.70 3.68
N GLY A 182 12.53 15.52 4.17
CA GLY A 182 13.21 14.27 3.86
C GLY A 182 13.50 14.22 2.36
N ASP A 183 14.76 13.98 2.03
CA ASP A 183 15.25 13.96 0.66
C ASP A 183 14.24 13.19 -0.20
N GLU A 184 13.67 13.91 -1.16
CA GLU A 184 12.74 13.40 -2.15
C GLU A 184 13.25 12.04 -2.63
N ALA A 185 12.48 10.98 -2.37
CA ALA A 185 12.47 9.87 -3.31
C ALA A 185 11.84 10.42 -4.57
N LYS A 186 12.65 11.13 -5.36
CA LYS A 186 12.29 11.50 -6.71
C LYS A 186 12.09 10.20 -7.46
N ASP A 187 10.84 9.82 -7.64
CA ASP A 187 10.44 9.00 -8.78
C ASP A 187 10.75 9.85 -10.03
N GLU A 188 12.02 9.91 -10.46
CA GLU A 188 12.48 10.65 -11.64
C GLU A 188 12.02 10.03 -12.98
N ASP A 189 10.94 9.24 -12.99
CA ASP A 189 10.34 8.69 -14.20
C ASP A 189 8.86 9.11 -14.40
N PHE A 190 8.35 10.06 -13.62
CA PHE A 190 7.01 10.62 -13.88
C PHE A 190 7.10 11.72 -14.95
N PHE A 191 7.04 11.31 -16.21
CA PHE A 191 6.80 12.23 -17.34
C PHE A 191 5.57 13.10 -17.05
N ASP A 192 5.77 14.42 -17.08
CA ASP A 192 4.71 15.40 -16.97
C ASP A 192 3.82 15.29 -18.23
N PHE A 193 2.71 14.56 -18.11
CA PHE A 193 1.74 14.28 -19.19
C PHE A 193 0.84 15.50 -19.47
N VAL A 194 1.42 16.68 -19.67
CA VAL A 194 0.64 17.93 -19.73
C VAL A 194 -0.12 18.12 -21.05
N ASP A 195 0.21 17.39 -22.14
CA ASP A 195 -0.37 17.64 -23.47
C ASP A 195 -1.03 16.43 -24.17
N ILE A 196 -1.35 15.33 -23.47
CA ILE A 196 -2.02 14.18 -24.11
C ILE A 196 -3.55 14.23 -23.92
N PRO A 197 -4.37 14.12 -24.99
CA PRO A 197 -5.81 14.05 -24.86
C PRO A 197 -6.24 12.93 -23.92
N SER A 198 -7.11 13.27 -22.97
CA SER A 198 -7.54 12.35 -21.93
C SER A 198 -8.46 11.22 -22.41
N ASN A 199 -8.76 11.14 -23.72
CA ASN A 199 -9.71 10.22 -24.35
C ASN A 199 -9.17 9.55 -25.62
N LEU A 200 -7.85 9.46 -25.76
CA LEU A 200 -7.20 8.88 -26.93
C LEU A 200 -7.42 7.36 -26.97
N ASP A 201 -8.21 6.87 -27.94
CA ASP A 201 -8.52 5.44 -28.15
C ASP A 201 -7.40 4.79 -28.98
N CYS A 202 -6.38 4.30 -28.27
CA CYS A 202 -5.11 3.84 -28.83
C CYS A 202 -5.21 2.47 -29.51
N ASN A 203 -6.16 1.64 -29.06
CA ASN A 203 -6.43 0.34 -29.68
C ASN A 203 -7.65 0.37 -30.63
N CYS A 204 -8.29 1.52 -30.80
CA CYS A 204 -9.44 1.75 -31.68
C CYS A 204 -10.58 0.74 -31.45
N ASP A 205 -10.80 0.32 -30.20
CA ASP A 205 -11.91 -0.58 -29.86
C ASP A 205 -13.24 0.17 -29.63
N GLY A 206 -13.20 1.51 -29.73
CA GLY A 206 -14.33 2.41 -29.56
C GLY A 206 -14.58 2.78 -28.10
N VAL A 207 -13.75 2.34 -27.16
CA VAL A 207 -13.89 2.57 -25.73
C VAL A 207 -12.58 3.02 -25.14
N PHE A 208 -12.53 4.26 -24.62
CA PHE A 208 -11.38 4.71 -23.83
C PHE A 208 -11.34 3.98 -22.47
N ASP A 209 -10.44 3.00 -22.34
CA ASP A 209 -10.28 2.17 -21.15
C ASP A 209 -8.82 2.08 -20.65
N CYS A 210 -8.59 1.19 -19.69
CA CYS A 210 -7.28 1.03 -19.05
C CYS A 210 -6.17 0.63 -20.06
N LYS A 211 -6.52 -0.01 -21.17
CA LYS A 211 -5.59 -0.39 -22.23
C LYS A 211 -5.08 0.83 -22.97
N ASP A 212 -5.95 1.79 -23.25
CA ASP A 212 -5.56 3.05 -23.90
C ASP A 212 -4.67 3.87 -22.99
N ARG A 213 -5.04 4.01 -21.73
CA ARG A 213 -4.20 4.73 -20.77
C ARG A 213 -2.83 4.08 -20.59
N ALA A 214 -2.76 2.75 -20.65
CA ALA A 214 -1.50 2.02 -20.67
C ALA A 214 -0.69 2.25 -21.96
N ALA A 215 -1.35 2.30 -23.12
CA ALA A 215 -0.72 2.60 -24.40
C ALA A 215 -0.14 4.02 -24.40
N ILE A 216 -0.92 5.01 -23.96
CA ILE A 216 -0.49 6.40 -23.77
C ILE A 216 0.73 6.45 -22.85
N HIS A 217 0.69 5.73 -21.73
CA HIS A 217 1.79 5.72 -20.78
C HIS A 217 3.09 5.19 -21.39
N LEU A 218 3.01 4.17 -22.24
CA LEU A 218 4.20 3.53 -22.83
C LEU A 218 4.66 4.17 -24.15
N MET A 219 3.75 4.80 -24.89
CA MET A 219 3.98 5.22 -26.28
C MET A 219 3.73 6.72 -26.52
N GLY A 220 3.17 7.43 -25.55
CA GLY A 220 2.77 8.84 -25.68
C GLY A 220 1.54 9.04 -26.55
N ALA A 221 1.39 10.25 -27.11
CA ALA A 221 0.22 10.65 -27.90
C ALA A 221 0.13 9.96 -29.28
N SER A 222 1.14 9.20 -29.67
CA SER A 222 1.19 8.40 -30.92
C SER A 222 0.88 6.93 -30.65
N CYS A 223 0.06 6.63 -29.64
CA CYS A 223 -0.27 5.29 -29.19
C CYS A 223 -1.15 4.53 -30.20
N GLU A 224 -0.60 4.04 -31.31
CA GLU A 224 -1.36 3.24 -32.28
C GLU A 224 -1.01 1.76 -32.18
N ASN A 225 -2.03 0.89 -32.26
CA ASN A 225 -1.86 -0.56 -32.30
C ASN A 225 -0.90 -1.11 -31.24
N PRO A 226 -1.16 -0.83 -29.94
CA PRO A 226 -0.20 -1.12 -28.90
C PRO A 226 0.04 -2.63 -28.78
N LYS A 227 1.31 -3.00 -28.63
CA LYS A 227 1.72 -4.38 -28.40
C LYS A 227 2.15 -4.53 -26.95
N PHE A 228 1.25 -5.06 -26.13
CA PHE A 228 1.54 -5.32 -24.73
C PHE A 228 2.12 -6.71 -24.56
N GLY A 229 3.39 -6.77 -24.15
CA GLY A 229 4.12 -8.02 -23.95
C GLY A 229 4.85 -8.09 -22.61
N GLY A 230 5.32 -9.30 -22.28
CA GLY A 230 6.21 -9.52 -21.15
C GLY A 230 5.59 -9.25 -19.77
N THR A 231 6.42 -8.73 -18.87
CA THR A 231 6.05 -8.51 -17.46
C THR A 231 4.95 -7.47 -17.28
N PHE A 232 4.89 -6.46 -18.16
CA PHE A 232 3.88 -5.40 -18.08
C PHE A 232 2.48 -5.95 -18.30
N ALA A 233 2.24 -6.61 -19.45
CA ALA A 233 0.94 -7.19 -19.79
C ALA A 233 0.49 -8.22 -18.74
N ARG A 234 1.41 -9.05 -18.25
CA ARG A 234 1.12 -10.02 -17.18
C ARG A 234 0.60 -9.32 -15.92
N ARG A 235 1.32 -8.31 -15.43
CA ARG A 235 0.92 -7.58 -14.21
C ARG A 235 -0.37 -6.80 -14.40
N PHE A 236 -0.55 -6.16 -15.56
CA PHE A 236 -1.79 -5.48 -15.88
C PHE A 236 -2.98 -6.45 -15.84
N ASN A 237 -2.82 -7.65 -16.42
CA ASN A 237 -3.86 -8.66 -16.44
C ASN A 237 -4.15 -9.25 -15.05
N GLU A 238 -3.11 -9.43 -14.22
CA GLU A 238 -3.28 -9.80 -12.81
C GLU A 238 -4.17 -8.77 -12.08
N CYS A 239 -3.95 -7.47 -12.29
CA CYS A 239 -4.80 -6.42 -11.71
C CYS A 239 -6.21 -6.39 -12.32
N SER A 240 -6.32 -6.52 -13.64
CA SER A 240 -7.60 -6.43 -14.38
C SER A 240 -8.59 -7.51 -13.98
N ASN A 241 -8.12 -8.74 -13.78
CA ASN A 241 -8.96 -9.85 -13.35
C ASN A 241 -9.60 -9.62 -11.96
N MET A 242 -8.95 -8.85 -11.07
CA MET A 242 -9.49 -8.57 -9.74
C MET A 242 -10.58 -7.49 -9.73
N VAL A 243 -10.52 -6.54 -10.67
CA VAL A 243 -11.52 -5.46 -10.79
C VAL A 243 -12.58 -5.76 -11.84
N GLY A 244 -12.48 -6.91 -12.53
CA GLY A 244 -13.42 -7.31 -13.58
C GLY A 244 -13.29 -6.51 -14.86
N THR A 245 -12.09 -5.99 -15.18
CA THR A 245 -11.83 -5.25 -16.42
C THR A 245 -11.21 -6.15 -17.50
N LYS A 246 -11.22 -5.68 -18.75
CA LYS A 246 -10.63 -6.42 -19.88
C LYS A 246 -9.12 -6.57 -19.71
N ASN A 247 -8.61 -7.77 -19.97
CA ASN A 247 -7.17 -8.04 -20.06
C ASN A 247 -6.58 -7.50 -21.36
N MET A 248 -5.31 -7.10 -21.29
CA MET A 248 -4.46 -6.83 -22.45
C MET A 248 -4.21 -8.10 -23.26
N LEU A 249 -4.26 -7.93 -24.57
CA LEU A 249 -3.86 -8.87 -25.60
C LEU A 249 -2.42 -8.59 -26.03
N SER A 250 -1.78 -9.59 -26.64
CA SER A 250 -0.43 -9.45 -27.21
C SER A 250 -0.37 -8.41 -28.34
N GLN A 251 -1.51 -8.16 -28.98
CA GLN A 251 -1.72 -7.10 -29.96
C GLN A 251 -3.11 -6.52 -29.70
N GLU A 252 -3.15 -5.24 -29.44
CA GLU A 252 -4.36 -4.45 -29.30
C GLU A 252 -4.56 -3.64 -30.59
N GLY A 253 -5.80 -3.48 -31.01
CA GLY A 253 -6.15 -2.85 -32.28
C GLY A 253 -5.91 -3.72 -33.53
N ASN A 254 -6.07 -3.10 -34.69
CA ASN A 254 -5.90 -3.73 -36.00
C ASN A 254 -5.19 -2.77 -36.96
N ASP A 255 -4.73 -3.28 -38.10
CA ASP A 255 -3.92 -2.51 -39.07
C ASP A 255 -4.59 -1.21 -39.61
N LYS A 256 -5.85 -0.94 -39.27
CA LYS A 256 -6.58 0.30 -39.61
C LYS A 256 -6.71 1.28 -38.44
N CYS A 257 -6.18 0.97 -37.27
CA CYS A 257 -6.18 1.89 -36.14
C CYS A 257 -5.18 3.01 -36.40
N THR A 258 -5.70 4.23 -36.52
CA THR A 258 -4.91 5.45 -36.69
C THR A 258 -5.45 6.46 -35.70
N VAL A 259 -4.57 6.92 -34.82
CA VAL A 259 -4.88 7.87 -33.76
C VAL A 259 -4.51 9.26 -34.27
N PRO A 260 -5.39 10.27 -34.14
CA PRO A 260 -5.08 11.60 -34.65
C PRO A 260 -3.79 12.14 -34.02
N THR A 261 -2.82 12.53 -34.84
CA THR A 261 -1.61 13.21 -34.38
C THR A 261 -2.01 14.55 -33.76
N VAL A 262 -1.85 14.67 -32.45
CA VAL A 262 -2.00 15.92 -31.72
C VAL A 262 -0.68 16.67 -31.89
N PHE A 263 -0.71 17.79 -32.61
CA PHE A 263 0.43 18.69 -32.80
C PHE A 263 0.51 19.70 -31.67
#